data_AF-A0A832HUP2-F1
#
_entry.id   AF-A0A832HUP2-F1
#
_cell.length_a   1.000
_cell.length_b   1.000
_cell.length_c   1.000
_cell.angle_alpha   90.00
_cell.angle_beta   90.00
_cell.angle_gamma   90.00
#
_symmetry.space_group_name_H-M   'P 1'
#
loop_
_entity.id
_entity.type
_entity.pdbx_description
1 polymer ?
#
loop_
_entity_poly.entity_id
_entity_poly.type
_entity_poly.pdbx_seq_one_letter_code
_entity_poly.pdbx_strand_id
1 'polypeptide(L)'
;MTRFTLASMRFPTREWMVWFLYFVLCGYAALAAGIAPCRIEVVEKGSGWPVPLVELRTTHQMRFVSDNNGVIAVDAPELMNREVWFDVSGHGYEVPPDGFGYRGVRIKLQPGATSRVEVIRSIIARRLGRLTGAGLFAESQKLGQETDWRESGVFGCDSV
;
A
#
# COMPACT_ATOMS: atom_id res chain seq x y z
N MET A 1 29.96 -41.55 54.21
CA MET A 1 29.15 -40.56 54.96
C MET A 1 29.24 -39.23 54.24
N THR A 2 28.30 -38.94 53.34
CA THR A 2 28.15 -37.57 52.79
C THR A 2 26.73 -37.44 52.25
N ARG A 3 25.85 -36.83 53.05
CA ARG A 3 24.46 -36.53 52.67
C ARG A 3 24.48 -35.32 51.72
N PHE A 4 24.05 -35.51 50.48
CA PHE A 4 23.70 -34.41 49.58
C PHE A 4 22.27 -33.97 49.90
N THR A 5 22.13 -32.76 50.43
CA THR A 5 20.86 -32.12 50.77
C THR A 5 20.28 -31.48 49.51
N LEU A 6 19.07 -31.90 49.12
CA LEU A 6 18.31 -31.31 48.01
C LEU A 6 17.90 -29.88 48.42
N ALA A 7 18.52 -28.86 47.82
CA ALA A 7 18.07 -27.48 47.92
C ALA A 7 16.78 -27.32 47.11
N SER A 8 15.66 -27.11 47.80
CA SER A 8 14.37 -26.82 47.19
C SER A 8 14.40 -25.46 46.51
N MET A 9 14.52 -25.47 45.17
CA MET A 9 14.31 -24.29 44.34
C MET A 9 12.85 -23.87 44.45
N ARG A 10 12.56 -22.95 45.37
CA ARG A 10 11.27 -22.25 45.43
C ARG A 10 11.20 -21.28 44.27
N PHE A 11 10.59 -21.72 43.19
CA PHE A 11 10.24 -20.86 42.09
C PHE A 11 9.15 -19.85 42.49
N PRO A 12 9.33 -18.54 42.25
CA PRO A 12 8.33 -17.53 42.59
C PRO A 12 7.11 -17.67 41.67
N THR A 13 6.02 -18.19 42.22
CA THR A 13 4.79 -18.64 41.52
C THR A 13 3.97 -17.56 40.81
N ARG A 14 4.39 -16.29 40.85
CA ARG A 14 3.62 -15.14 40.30
C ARG A 14 4.23 -14.50 39.06
N GLU A 15 5.53 -14.58 38.87
CA GLU A 15 6.19 -13.90 37.74
C GLU A 15 5.96 -14.65 36.42
N TRP A 16 5.86 -15.97 36.49
CA TRP A 16 5.67 -16.83 35.31
C TRP A 16 4.36 -16.57 34.60
N MET A 17 3.30 -16.26 35.35
CA MET A 17 2.01 -15.85 34.80
C MET A 17 2.13 -14.54 34.00
N VAL A 18 2.93 -13.58 34.47
CA VAL A 18 3.13 -12.29 33.79
C VAL A 18 3.94 -12.48 32.51
N TRP A 19 5.02 -13.25 32.55
CA TRP A 19 5.81 -13.58 31.36
C TRP A 19 5.01 -14.41 30.35
N PHE A 20 4.17 -15.34 30.82
CA PHE A 20 3.31 -16.14 29.96
C PHE A 20 2.20 -15.29 29.33
N LEU A 21 1.56 -14.41 30.10
CA LEU A 21 0.60 -13.42 29.57
C LEU A 21 1.28 -12.49 28.55
N TYR A 22 2.50 -12.03 28.82
CA TYR A 22 3.24 -11.18 27.88
C TYR A 22 3.58 -11.94 26.59
N PHE A 23 4.01 -13.20 26.68
CA PHE A 23 4.26 -14.05 25.51
C PHE A 23 3.01 -14.35 24.70
N VAL A 24 1.88 -14.60 25.37
CA VAL A 24 0.58 -14.82 24.72
C VAL A 24 0.08 -13.53 24.06
N LEU A 25 0.20 -12.37 24.72
CA LEU A 25 -0.18 -11.07 24.15
C LEU A 25 0.68 -10.68 22.94
N CYS A 26 1.99 -10.92 23.03
CA CYS A 26 2.93 -10.63 21.96
C CYS A 26 2.74 -11.59 20.77
N GLY A 27 2.43 -12.86 21.04
CA GLY A 27 2.08 -13.85 20.01
C GLY A 27 0.77 -13.53 19.27
N TYR A 28 -0.22 -12.95 19.97
CA TYR A 28 -1.49 -12.56 19.36
C TYR A 28 -1.37 -11.37 18.41
N ALA A 29 -0.52 -10.39 18.74
CA ALA A 29 -0.32 -9.20 17.91
C ALA A 29 0.28 -9.54 16.53
N ALA A 30 1.14 -10.55 16.44
CA ALA A 30 1.76 -10.98 15.18
C ALA A 30 0.77 -11.65 14.20
N LEU A 31 -0.31 -12.27 14.72
CA LEU A 31 -1.32 -12.93 13.89
C LEU A 31 -2.39 -11.97 13.32
N ALA A 32 -2.45 -10.73 13.83
CA ALA A 32 -3.41 -9.73 13.40
C ALA A 32 -2.94 -8.88 12.20
N ALA A 33 -1.72 -9.10 11.70
CA ALA A 33 -1.22 -8.36 10.55
C ALA A 33 -1.93 -8.82 9.27
N GLY A 34 -2.73 -7.93 8.68
CA GLY A 34 -3.32 -8.14 7.35
C GLY A 34 -2.26 -8.28 6.26
N ILE A 35 -2.68 -8.68 5.06
CA ILE A 35 -1.79 -8.78 3.90
C ILE A 35 -1.19 -7.40 3.61
N ALA A 36 0.15 -7.31 3.61
CA ALA A 36 0.85 -6.08 3.27
C ALA A 36 0.47 -5.63 1.85
N PRO A 37 0.06 -4.36 1.65
CA PRO A 37 -0.31 -3.89 0.33
C PRO A 37 0.87 -3.98 -0.65
N CYS A 38 0.58 -4.27 -1.92
CA CYS A 38 1.54 -4.09 -3.00
C CYS A 38 1.54 -2.61 -3.41
N ARG A 39 2.71 -1.99 -3.37
CA ARG A 39 2.89 -0.58 -3.74
C ARG A 39 3.07 -0.47 -5.24
N ILE A 40 2.26 0.36 -5.89
CA ILE A 40 2.45 0.76 -7.28
C ILE A 40 2.77 2.25 -7.33
N GLU A 41 3.90 2.59 -7.92
CA GLU A 41 4.31 3.97 -8.17
C GLU A 41 4.02 4.34 -9.63
N VAL A 42 3.19 5.35 -9.85
CA VAL A 42 2.88 5.90 -11.16
C VAL A 42 3.69 7.18 -11.37
N VAL A 43 4.60 7.14 -12.34
CA VAL A 43 5.55 8.22 -12.60
C VAL A 43 5.54 8.65 -14.07
N GLU A 44 5.78 9.93 -14.32
CA GLU A 44 5.98 10.45 -15.66
C GLU A 44 7.34 9.99 -16.20
N LYS A 45 7.32 9.40 -17.40
CA LYS A 45 8.51 8.97 -18.12
C LYS A 45 9.42 10.17 -18.39
N GLY A 46 10.69 10.07 -18.02
CA GLY A 46 11.71 11.09 -18.24
C GLY A 46 11.85 12.07 -17.07
N SER A 47 10.76 12.72 -16.62
CA SER A 47 10.83 13.66 -15.49
C SER A 47 10.87 12.96 -14.13
N GLY A 48 10.32 11.74 -14.04
CA GLY A 48 10.14 11.02 -12.77
C GLY A 48 9.06 11.63 -11.88
N TRP A 49 8.28 12.59 -12.37
CA TRP A 49 7.24 13.26 -11.59
C TRP A 49 6.15 12.26 -11.16
N PRO A 50 5.75 12.22 -9.88
CA PRO A 50 4.64 11.39 -9.43
C PRO A 50 3.34 11.86 -10.08
N VAL A 51 2.60 10.98 -10.74
CA VAL A 51 1.40 11.37 -11.49
C VAL A 51 0.13 11.00 -10.70
N PRO A 52 -0.63 12.01 -10.24
CA PRO A 52 -1.83 11.77 -9.45
C PRO A 52 -3.06 11.55 -10.33
N LEU A 53 -4.07 10.87 -9.77
CA LEU A 53 -5.33 10.55 -10.43
C LEU A 53 -5.15 9.78 -11.76
N VAL A 54 -4.21 8.84 -11.79
CA VAL A 54 -4.12 7.83 -12.82
C VAL A 54 -4.88 6.60 -12.34
N GLU A 55 -5.83 6.14 -13.14
CA GLU A 55 -6.61 4.94 -12.88
C GLU A 55 -5.89 3.72 -13.49
N LEU A 56 -5.66 2.71 -12.64
CA LEU A 56 -5.31 1.36 -13.03
C LEU A 56 -6.54 0.49 -12.85
N ARG A 57 -7.09 -0.01 -13.97
CA ARG A 57 -8.31 -0.82 -13.96
C ARG A 57 -8.03 -2.24 -14.42
N THR A 58 -8.43 -3.20 -13.61
CA THR A 58 -8.32 -4.62 -13.96
C THR A 58 -9.38 -5.03 -14.98
N THR A 59 -9.19 -6.20 -15.59
CA THR A 59 -10.16 -6.78 -16.55
C THR A 59 -11.54 -7.05 -15.94
N HIS A 60 -11.62 -7.29 -14.63
CA HIS A 60 -12.86 -7.50 -13.88
C HIS A 60 -13.33 -6.23 -13.16
N GLN A 61 -12.95 -5.05 -13.66
CA GLN A 61 -13.48 -3.74 -13.27
C GLN A 61 -13.11 -3.22 -11.87
N MET A 62 -12.18 -3.86 -11.15
CA MET A 62 -11.57 -3.20 -9.99
C MET A 62 -10.74 -2.00 -10.44
N ARG A 63 -10.93 -0.86 -9.76
CA ARG A 63 -10.29 0.42 -10.07
C ARG A 63 -9.41 0.84 -8.91
N PHE A 64 -8.17 1.20 -9.24
CA PHE A 64 -7.21 1.74 -8.30
C PHE A 64 -6.74 3.08 -8.85
N VAL A 65 -6.75 4.13 -8.03
CA VAL A 65 -6.44 5.49 -8.48
C VAL A 65 -5.27 6.02 -7.69
N SER A 66 -4.26 6.56 -8.37
CA SER A 66 -3.09 7.12 -7.71
C SER A 66 -3.42 8.37 -6.90
N ASP A 67 -2.83 8.46 -5.71
CA ASP A 67 -2.93 9.62 -4.83
C ASP A 67 -2.00 10.77 -5.29
N ASN A 68 -1.88 11.84 -4.49
CA ASN A 68 -1.03 12.99 -4.84
C ASN A 68 0.46 12.66 -4.97
N ASN A 69 0.94 11.60 -4.31
CA ASN A 69 2.29 11.10 -4.45
C ASN A 69 2.44 10.13 -5.63
N GLY A 70 1.40 9.96 -6.45
CA GLY A 70 1.41 9.01 -7.56
C GLY A 70 1.42 7.56 -7.08
N VAL A 71 0.98 7.30 -5.85
CA VAL A 71 1.06 5.98 -5.23
C VAL A 71 -0.32 5.32 -5.22
N ILE A 72 -0.32 4.01 -5.42
CA ILE A 72 -1.47 3.12 -5.25
C ILE A 72 -1.06 1.99 -4.30
N ALA A 73 -1.88 1.73 -3.28
CA ALA A 73 -1.71 0.61 -2.37
C ALA A 73 -2.75 -0.47 -2.70
N VAL A 74 -2.32 -1.51 -3.42
CA VAL A 74 -3.20 -2.63 -3.77
C VAL A 74 -3.21 -3.62 -2.63
N ASP A 75 -4.35 -3.79 -1.98
CA ASP A 75 -4.58 -4.71 -0.87
C ASP A 75 -5.57 -5.85 -1.20
N ALA A 76 -6.03 -5.93 -2.45
CA ALA A 76 -6.97 -6.94 -2.93
C ALA A 76 -6.34 -8.35 -2.93
N PRO A 77 -6.77 -9.27 -2.05
CA PRO A 77 -6.14 -10.59 -1.87
C PRO A 77 -6.22 -11.46 -3.13
N GLU A 78 -7.29 -11.35 -3.92
CA GLU A 78 -7.53 -12.09 -5.15
C GLU A 78 -6.54 -11.75 -6.28
N LEU A 79 -5.87 -10.59 -6.19
CA LEU A 79 -4.88 -10.14 -7.17
C LEU A 79 -3.45 -10.51 -6.80
N MET A 80 -3.20 -10.96 -5.58
CA MET A 80 -1.86 -11.21 -5.07
C MET A 80 -1.22 -12.45 -5.71
N ASN A 81 0.12 -12.42 -5.80
CA ASN A 81 0.99 -13.49 -6.27
C ASN A 81 0.72 -13.97 -7.70
N ARG A 82 0.17 -13.11 -8.55
CA ARG A 82 -0.08 -13.38 -9.98
C ARG A 82 0.19 -12.14 -10.82
N GLU A 83 0.36 -12.37 -12.12
CA GLU A 83 0.40 -11.28 -13.09
C GLU A 83 -1.02 -10.79 -13.37
N VAL A 84 -1.23 -9.49 -13.22
CA VAL A 84 -2.51 -8.84 -13.46
C VAL A 84 -2.33 -7.79 -14.55
N TRP A 85 -3.26 -7.79 -15.50
CA TRP A 85 -3.36 -6.75 -16.51
C TRP A 85 -4.14 -5.56 -15.96
N PHE A 86 -3.57 -4.37 -16.12
CA PHE A 86 -4.20 -3.10 -15.81
C PHE A 86 -4.32 -2.25 -17.06
N ASP A 87 -5.55 -1.87 -17.40
CA ASP A 87 -5.84 -0.75 -18.30
C ASP A 87 -5.43 0.55 -17.59
N VAL A 88 -4.67 1.39 -18.28
CA VAL A 88 -4.15 2.65 -17.73
C VAL A 88 -4.92 3.80 -18.32
N SER A 89 -5.61 4.56 -17.47
CA SER A 89 -6.36 5.75 -17.86
C SER A 89 -5.92 6.95 -17.03
N GLY A 90 -5.42 7.99 -17.71
CA GLY A 90 -5.06 9.25 -17.09
C GLY A 90 -5.43 10.40 -18.02
N HIS A 91 -5.96 11.50 -17.47
CA HIS A 91 -6.19 12.68 -18.29
C HIS A 91 -4.85 13.34 -18.62
N GLY A 92 -4.44 13.25 -19.89
CA GLY A 92 -3.15 13.78 -20.35
C GLY A 92 -1.95 12.89 -20.05
N TYR A 93 -2.17 11.68 -19.55
CA TYR A 93 -1.14 10.68 -19.27
C TYR A 93 -1.59 9.31 -19.77
N GLU A 94 -0.75 8.65 -20.55
CA GLU A 94 -1.07 7.38 -21.19
C GLU A 94 0.15 6.47 -21.27
N VAL A 95 -0.08 5.18 -21.49
CA VAL A 95 0.96 4.24 -21.91
C VAL A 95 0.88 4.02 -23.42
N PRO A 96 2.01 3.70 -24.08
CA PRO A 96 1.98 3.29 -25.47
C PRO A 96 0.99 2.13 -25.67
N PRO A 97 0.22 2.14 -26.78
CA PRO A 97 -0.62 1.00 -27.11
C PRO A 97 0.26 -0.23 -27.36
N ASP A 98 -0.25 -1.39 -26.96
CA ASP A 98 0.33 -2.68 -27.33
C ASP A 98 0.06 -3.01 -28.82
N GLY A 99 0.49 -4.18 -29.27
CA GLY A 99 0.27 -4.64 -30.65
C GLY A 99 -1.20 -4.80 -31.06
N PHE A 100 -2.14 -4.76 -30.10
CA PHE A 100 -3.58 -4.86 -30.33
C PHE A 100 -4.31 -3.52 -30.11
N GLY A 101 -3.58 -2.45 -29.77
CA GLY A 101 -4.15 -1.12 -29.51
C GLY A 101 -4.60 -0.88 -28.06
N TYR A 102 -4.38 -1.84 -27.15
CA TYR A 102 -4.72 -1.67 -25.74
C TYR A 102 -3.64 -0.89 -25.01
N ARG A 103 -4.07 0.04 -24.14
CA ARG A 103 -3.18 0.88 -23.34
C ARG A 103 -3.14 0.38 -21.90
N GLY A 104 -2.36 -0.66 -21.68
CA GLY A 104 -2.25 -1.26 -20.36
C GLY A 104 -0.88 -1.84 -20.05
N VAL A 105 -0.72 -2.27 -18.79
CA VAL A 105 0.51 -2.82 -18.25
C VAL A 105 0.23 -4.13 -17.52
N ARG A 106 1.15 -5.09 -17.64
CA ARG A 106 1.16 -6.30 -16.80
C ARG A 106 2.04 -6.07 -15.59
N ILE A 107 1.48 -6.28 -14.40
CA ILE A 107 2.20 -6.11 -13.14
C ILE A 107 2.05 -7.40 -12.34
N LYS A 108 3.18 -7.93 -11.83
CA LYS A 108 3.18 -9.05 -10.90
C LYS A 108 3.00 -8.51 -9.48
N LEU A 109 1.79 -8.64 -8.94
CA LEU A 109 1.50 -8.16 -7.60
C LEU A 109 2.03 -9.14 -6.57
N GLN A 110 2.79 -8.62 -5.60
CA GLN A 110 3.32 -9.39 -4.48
C GLN A 110 3.12 -8.57 -3.20
N PRO A 111 2.70 -9.20 -2.09
CA PRO A 111 2.54 -8.50 -0.81
C PRO A 111 3.81 -7.75 -0.42
N GLY A 112 3.70 -6.45 -0.10
CA GLY A 112 4.82 -5.59 0.29
C GLY A 112 5.83 -5.25 -0.82
N ALA A 113 5.65 -5.78 -2.04
CA ALA A 113 6.53 -5.43 -3.15
C ALA A 113 6.17 -4.06 -3.72
N THR A 114 7.17 -3.41 -4.34
CA THR A 114 7.00 -2.16 -5.08
C THR A 114 7.14 -2.41 -6.57
N SER A 115 6.16 -1.94 -7.35
CA SER A 115 6.18 -1.94 -8.81
C SER A 115 6.10 -0.51 -9.34
N ARG A 116 6.80 -0.23 -10.43
CA ARG A 116 6.82 1.10 -11.04
C ARG A 116 6.13 1.07 -12.40
N VAL A 117 5.23 2.02 -12.63
CA VAL A 117 4.49 2.21 -13.87
C VAL A 117 4.87 3.57 -14.45
N GLU A 118 5.53 3.56 -15.60
CA GLU A 118 5.87 4.78 -16.32
C GLU A 118 4.76 5.18 -17.28
N VAL A 119 4.27 6.41 -17.16
CA VAL A 119 3.27 6.99 -18.06
C VAL A 119 3.87 8.14 -18.87
N ILE A 120 3.42 8.29 -20.11
CA ILE A 120 3.85 9.33 -21.03
C ILE A 120 2.81 10.44 -21.00
N ARG A 121 3.28 11.67 -20.83
CA ARG A 121 2.43 12.86 -20.88
C ARG A 121 2.08 13.20 -22.32
N SER A 122 0.79 13.20 -22.66
CA SER A 122 0.30 13.53 -24.01
C SER A 122 -0.02 15.02 -24.19
N ILE A 123 -0.05 15.79 -23.10
CA ILE A 123 -0.30 17.24 -23.10
C ILE A 123 0.91 18.02 -22.58
N ILE A 124 0.94 19.33 -22.80
CA ILE A 124 2.04 20.19 -22.32
C ILE A 124 1.97 20.37 -20.79
N ALA A 125 0.75 20.44 -20.23
CA ALA A 125 0.54 20.69 -18.82
C ALA A 125 0.82 19.45 -17.96
N ARG A 126 1.66 19.63 -16.93
CA ARG A 126 1.91 18.61 -15.90
C ARG A 126 0.86 18.71 -14.79
N ARG A 127 0.36 17.57 -14.32
CA ARG A 127 -0.62 17.53 -13.23
C ARG A 127 0.06 17.69 -11.87
N LEU A 128 -0.35 18.69 -11.10
CA LEU A 128 0.21 18.97 -9.78
C LEU A 128 -0.33 18.03 -8.68
N GLY A 129 -1.60 17.67 -8.75
CA GLY A 129 -2.30 16.96 -7.68
C GLY A 129 -3.68 17.53 -7.45
N ARG A 130 -4.42 16.87 -6.57
CA ARG A 130 -5.65 17.41 -5.99
C ARG A 130 -5.30 18.40 -4.89
N LEU A 131 -5.97 19.55 -4.91
CA LEU A 131 -5.84 20.58 -3.88
C LEU A 131 -6.92 20.45 -2.80
N THR A 132 -8.08 19.90 -3.16
CA THR A 132 -9.26 19.82 -2.30
C THR A 132 -9.87 18.42 -2.26
N GLY A 133 -10.76 18.23 -1.29
CA GLY A 133 -11.48 17.00 -1.03
C GLY A 133 -10.63 15.97 -0.29
N ALA A 134 -11.29 14.89 0.15
CA ALA A 134 -10.66 13.87 0.97
C ALA A 134 -9.76 12.88 0.22
N GLY A 135 -8.85 12.24 0.94
CA GLY A 135 -8.01 11.15 0.47
C GLY A 135 -6.87 11.61 -0.44
N LEU A 136 -6.29 12.79 -0.19
CA LEU A 136 -5.17 13.30 -1.00
C LEU A 136 -3.94 12.39 -0.96
N PHE A 137 -3.70 11.75 0.18
CA PHE A 137 -2.56 10.84 0.42
C PHE A 137 -3.03 9.49 1.01
N ALA A 138 -4.29 9.10 0.78
CA ALA A 138 -4.86 7.91 1.40
C ALA A 138 -4.08 6.63 1.07
N GLU A 139 -3.59 6.51 -0.17
CA GLU A 139 -2.80 5.36 -0.61
C GLU A 139 -1.41 5.35 0.02
N SER A 140 -0.74 6.51 0.09
CA SER A 140 0.52 6.69 0.81
C SER A 140 0.37 6.33 2.30
N GLN A 141 -0.72 6.74 2.94
CA GLN A 141 -1.01 6.44 4.35
C GLN A 141 -1.20 4.95 4.62
N LYS A 142 -1.86 4.21 3.71
CA LYS A 142 -1.96 2.73 3.81
C LYS A 142 -0.59 2.04 3.83
N LEU A 143 0.43 2.68 3.26
CA LEU A 143 1.80 2.18 3.21
C LEU A 143 2.68 2.74 4.35
N GLY A 144 2.10 3.47 5.30
CA GLY A 144 2.83 4.10 6.41
C GLY A 144 3.60 5.37 6.03
N GLN A 145 3.28 6.00 4.90
CA GLN A 145 3.83 7.28 4.48
C GLN A 145 2.82 8.41 4.77
N GLU A 146 3.26 9.67 4.81
CA GLU A 146 2.36 10.83 5.04
C GLU A 146 1.49 10.70 6.30
N THR A 147 2.01 10.11 7.37
CA THR A 147 1.27 9.85 8.62
C THR A 147 0.88 11.13 9.36
N ASP A 148 1.63 12.21 9.15
CA ASP A 148 1.36 13.51 9.74
C ASP A 148 0.27 14.28 8.99
N TRP A 149 -0.09 13.84 7.77
CA TRP A 149 -1.15 14.46 6.99
C TRP A 149 -2.50 14.23 7.65
N ARG A 150 -3.16 15.33 8.01
CA ARG A 150 -4.50 15.30 8.59
C ARG A 150 -5.55 15.43 7.51
N GLU A 151 -6.45 14.45 7.45
CA GLU A 151 -7.58 14.50 6.54
C GLU A 151 -8.51 15.68 6.88
N SER A 152 -8.93 16.39 5.84
CA SER A 152 -9.87 17.52 5.90
C SER A 152 -11.28 17.08 6.32
N GLY A 153 -11.67 15.84 6.01
CA GLY A 153 -13.01 15.30 6.26
C GLY A 153 -14.09 15.83 5.31
N VAL A 154 -13.72 16.65 4.32
CA VAL A 154 -14.64 17.21 3.33
C VAL A 154 -14.61 16.34 2.07
N PHE A 155 -15.76 15.78 1.73
CA PHE A 155 -15.94 14.97 0.53
C PHE A 155 -16.68 15.77 -0.53
N GLY A 156 -16.18 15.75 -1.77
CA GLY A 156 -16.81 16.41 -2.92
C GLY A 156 -16.01 17.60 -3.47
N CYS A 157 -16.69 18.46 -4.22
CA CYS A 157 -16.11 19.63 -4.89
C CYS A 157 -16.19 20.91 -4.05
N ASP A 158 -16.44 20.79 -2.74
CA ASP A 158 -16.46 21.96 -1.87
C ASP A 158 -15.04 22.44 -1.60
N SER A 159 -14.89 23.76 -1.50
CA SER A 159 -13.61 24.38 -1.18
C SER A 159 -13.49 24.45 0.34
N VAL A 160 -12.44 23.83 0.89
CA VAL A 160 -12.07 23.94 2.31
C VAL A 160 -11.35 25.26 2.59
#